data_AF-A0A961QNP2-F1
#
_entry.id   AF-A0A961QNP2-F1
#
_cell.length_a   1.000
_cell.length_b   1.000
_cell.length_c   1.000
_cell.angle_alpha   90.00
_cell.angle_beta   90.00
_cell.angle_gamma   90.00
#
_symmetry.space_group_name_H-M   'P 1'
#
loop_
_entity.id
_entity.type
_entity.pdbx_description
1 polymer ?
#
loop_
_entity_poly.entity_id
_entity_poly.type
_entity_poly.pdbx_seq_one_letter_code
_entity_poly.pdbx_strand_id
1 'polypeptide(L)'
;ALEDHGLKPGHGPVLVTGAAGGVGSVAVALLANLGHEVAAVTGRPETGDYLKSLGAIQIVPREELTEVTRKPLESELWAGCVDAVAGAMLGRVLKQMKYGTSVAAIGLAGGAAIEGALITPFILRGVNLLGIDSVMQPYANRVRAWERIAADLPMDKLEAMVQPAVLTDLPQLGADILKGRVKGRVVVDVNA
;
A
#
# COMPACT_ATOMS: atom_id res chain seq x y z
N ALA A 1 1.52 9.80 8.58
CA ALA A 1 2.38 8.74 9.15
C ALA A 1 3.78 8.76 8.52
N LEU A 2 3.93 8.41 7.24
CA LEU A 2 5.25 8.40 6.58
C LEU A 2 5.86 9.81 6.49
N GLU A 3 5.08 10.82 6.08
CA GLU A 3 5.52 12.23 6.07
C GLU A 3 5.91 12.73 7.47
N ASP A 4 5.14 12.34 8.51
CA ASP A 4 5.46 12.66 9.91
C ASP A 4 6.80 12.06 10.37
N HIS A 5 7.28 11.01 9.68
CA HIS A 5 8.58 10.37 9.88
C HIS A 5 9.60 10.78 8.81
N GLY A 6 9.38 11.92 8.15
CA GLY A 6 10.37 12.55 7.28
C GLY A 6 10.37 12.08 5.82
N LEU A 7 9.40 11.28 5.38
CA LEU A 7 9.27 10.94 3.96
C LEU A 7 9.07 12.22 3.14
N LYS A 8 9.90 12.41 2.10
CA LYS A 8 9.84 13.51 1.14
C LYS A 8 10.13 13.00 -0.28
N PRO A 9 9.57 13.62 -1.32
CA PRO A 9 9.92 13.32 -2.72
C PRO A 9 11.42 13.42 -3.00
N GLY A 10 11.90 12.77 -4.06
CA GLY A 10 13.28 12.87 -4.54
C GLY A 10 14.32 11.98 -3.82
N HIS A 11 13.91 11.13 -2.87
CA HIS A 11 14.81 10.25 -2.12
C HIS A 11 14.72 8.77 -2.55
N GLY A 12 14.16 8.51 -3.72
CA GLY A 12 13.91 7.19 -4.30
C GLY A 12 12.45 6.72 -4.18
N PRO A 13 12.16 5.51 -4.69
CA PRO A 13 10.80 5.05 -4.84
C PRO A 13 10.14 4.69 -3.51
N VAL A 14 8.84 4.99 -3.40
CA VAL A 14 7.96 4.54 -2.32
C VAL A 14 7.22 3.29 -2.81
N LEU A 15 7.34 2.21 -2.05
CA LEU A 15 6.72 0.93 -2.36
C LEU A 15 5.25 0.92 -1.89
N VAL A 16 4.35 0.39 -2.70
CA VAL A 16 2.96 0.12 -2.30
C VAL A 16 2.66 -1.35 -2.53
N THR A 17 2.40 -2.10 -1.47
CA THR A 17 2.04 -3.52 -1.59
C THR A 17 0.54 -3.71 -1.80
N GLY A 18 0.14 -4.80 -2.46
CA GLY A 18 -1.28 -5.04 -2.76
C GLY A 18 -1.91 -3.91 -3.59
N ALA A 19 -1.12 -3.31 -4.48
CA ALA A 19 -1.40 -2.00 -5.06
C ALA A 19 -2.71 -1.94 -5.86
N ALA A 20 -3.14 -3.05 -6.46
CA ALA A 20 -4.38 -3.09 -7.24
C ALA A 20 -5.66 -3.17 -6.38
N GLY A 21 -5.53 -3.34 -5.06
CA GLY A 21 -6.67 -3.36 -4.13
C GLY A 21 -7.13 -1.96 -3.71
N GLY A 22 -8.10 -1.88 -2.80
CA GLY A 22 -8.71 -0.61 -2.40
C GLY A 22 -7.77 0.36 -1.69
N VAL A 23 -7.01 -0.10 -0.69
CA VAL A 23 -6.01 0.73 0.00
C VAL A 23 -4.86 1.09 -0.95
N GLY A 24 -4.35 0.10 -1.67
CA GLY A 24 -3.21 0.26 -2.58
C GLY A 24 -3.49 1.27 -3.69
N SER A 25 -4.69 1.24 -4.29
CA SER A 25 -5.03 2.15 -5.41
C SER A 25 -5.03 3.61 -4.97
N VAL A 26 -5.63 3.89 -3.80
CA VAL A 26 -5.64 5.24 -3.22
C VAL A 26 -4.24 5.68 -2.81
N ALA A 27 -3.44 4.77 -2.22
CA ALA A 27 -2.06 5.06 -1.84
C ALA A 27 -1.17 5.42 -3.04
N VAL A 28 -1.28 4.67 -4.15
CA VAL A 28 -0.56 4.97 -5.40
C VAL A 28 -0.93 6.37 -5.91
N ALA A 29 -2.22 6.67 -6.02
CA ALA A 29 -2.68 7.96 -6.54
C ALA A 29 -2.25 9.14 -5.66
N LEU A 30 -2.38 9.02 -4.33
CA LEU A 30 -1.93 10.05 -3.38
C LEU A 30 -0.43 10.29 -3.46
N LEU A 31 0.38 9.22 -3.40
CA LEU A 31 1.83 9.34 -3.43
C LEU A 31 2.33 9.94 -4.75
N ALA A 32 1.75 9.51 -5.87
CA ALA A 32 2.09 10.06 -7.19
C ALA A 32 1.71 11.54 -7.30
N ASN A 33 0.52 11.94 -6.82
CA ASN A 33 0.10 13.34 -6.84
C ASN A 33 0.98 14.23 -5.94
N LEU A 34 1.48 13.68 -4.83
CA LEU A 34 2.44 14.34 -3.94
C LEU A 34 3.88 14.36 -4.50
N GLY A 35 4.10 13.86 -5.72
CA GLY A 35 5.39 13.91 -6.41
C GLY A 35 6.36 12.79 -6.06
N HIS A 36 5.90 11.72 -5.39
CA HIS A 36 6.73 10.56 -5.15
C HIS A 36 6.83 9.65 -6.39
N GLU A 37 8.00 9.06 -6.56
CA GLU A 37 8.18 7.89 -7.43
C GLU A 37 7.51 6.69 -6.76
N VAL A 38 6.51 6.08 -7.41
CA VAL A 38 5.75 4.97 -6.82
C VAL A 38 6.09 3.64 -7.50
N ALA A 39 6.50 2.66 -6.71
CA ALA A 39 6.66 1.27 -7.11
C ALA A 39 5.47 0.45 -6.60
N ALA A 40 4.64 -0.05 -7.51
CA ALA A 40 3.38 -0.72 -7.19
C ALA A 40 3.53 -2.25 -7.28
N VAL A 41 3.34 -2.95 -6.17
CA VAL A 41 3.41 -4.43 -6.13
C VAL A 41 2.06 -5.03 -6.45
N THR A 42 2.01 -5.95 -7.40
CA THR A 42 0.79 -6.69 -7.74
C THR A 42 1.10 -8.14 -8.09
N GLY A 43 0.19 -9.04 -7.69
CA GLY A 43 0.21 -10.45 -8.12
C GLY A 43 -0.67 -10.69 -9.36
N ARG A 44 -1.19 -9.62 -9.96
CA ARG A 44 -2.04 -9.63 -11.16
C ARG A 44 -1.37 -8.78 -12.23
N PRO A 45 -0.47 -9.33 -13.07
CA PRO A 45 0.27 -8.57 -14.07
C PRO A 45 -0.63 -7.74 -15.00
N GLU A 46 -1.84 -8.23 -15.29
CA GLU A 46 -2.87 -7.55 -16.07
C GLU A 46 -3.37 -6.23 -15.45
N THR A 47 -3.08 -5.98 -14.18
CA THR A 47 -3.39 -4.71 -13.51
C THR A 47 -2.30 -3.64 -13.69
N GLY A 48 -1.22 -3.93 -14.41
CA GLY A 48 -0.09 -3.02 -14.59
C GLY A 48 -0.47 -1.68 -15.21
N ASP A 49 -1.26 -1.68 -16.29
CA ASP A 49 -1.67 -0.44 -16.95
C ASP A 49 -2.66 0.38 -16.11
N TYR A 50 -3.50 -0.29 -15.33
CA TYR A 50 -4.34 0.35 -14.32
C TYR A 50 -3.49 1.05 -13.24
N LEU A 51 -2.46 0.39 -12.73
CA LEU A 51 -1.58 0.98 -11.71
C LEU A 51 -0.78 2.17 -12.27
N LYS A 52 -0.32 2.07 -13.52
CA LYS A 52 0.34 3.19 -14.22
C LYS A 52 -0.62 4.36 -14.44
N SER A 53 -1.88 4.10 -14.78
CA SER A 53 -2.87 5.18 -14.94
C SER A 53 -3.16 5.92 -13.63
N LEU A 54 -2.95 5.26 -12.48
CA LEU A 54 -3.00 5.88 -11.15
C LEU A 54 -1.72 6.63 -10.76
N GLY A 55 -0.63 6.49 -11.52
CA GLY A 55 0.64 7.20 -11.28
C GLY A 55 1.80 6.32 -10.83
N ALA A 56 1.66 4.99 -10.81
CA ALA A 56 2.81 4.12 -10.58
C ALA A 56 3.82 4.22 -11.73
N ILE A 57 5.11 4.40 -11.40
CA ILE A 57 6.19 4.46 -12.41
C ILE A 57 6.91 3.12 -12.58
N GLN A 58 6.79 2.23 -11.58
CA GLN A 58 7.36 0.90 -11.59
C GLN A 58 6.29 -0.10 -11.14
N ILE A 59 6.20 -1.24 -11.84
CA ILE A 59 5.39 -2.38 -11.43
C ILE A 59 6.33 -3.46 -10.92
N VAL A 60 6.08 -3.95 -9.70
CA VAL A 60 6.87 -5.01 -9.06
C VAL A 60 6.00 -6.26 -8.98
N PRO A 61 6.41 -7.38 -9.60
CA PRO A 61 5.74 -8.67 -9.42
C PRO A 61 5.74 -9.08 -7.95
N ARG A 62 4.62 -9.63 -7.47
CA ARG A 62 4.48 -10.13 -6.09
C ARG A 62 5.59 -11.13 -5.74
N GLU A 63 5.93 -11.99 -6.69
CA GLU A 63 6.85 -13.11 -6.53
C GLU A 63 8.26 -12.64 -6.16
N GLU A 64 8.68 -11.47 -6.67
CA GLU A 64 9.97 -10.84 -6.35
C GLU A 64 10.10 -10.44 -4.88
N LEU A 65 8.99 -10.33 -4.14
CA LEU A 65 8.98 -9.97 -2.72
C LEU A 65 8.53 -11.11 -1.81
N THR A 66 8.06 -12.22 -2.35
CA THR A 66 7.66 -13.40 -1.56
C THR A 66 8.68 -14.54 -1.62
N GLU A 67 9.63 -14.52 -2.55
CA GLU A 67 10.71 -15.51 -2.57
C GLU A 67 11.59 -15.41 -1.32
N VAL A 68 11.96 -16.57 -0.77
CA VAL A 68 12.65 -16.69 0.52
C VAL A 68 14.12 -16.30 0.39
N THR A 69 14.54 -15.35 1.21
CA THR A 69 15.93 -14.88 1.31
C THR A 69 16.49 -15.12 2.71
N ARG A 70 17.70 -15.67 2.79
CA ARG A 70 18.44 -15.86 4.06
C ARG A 70 19.25 -14.63 4.46
N LYS A 71 19.35 -13.62 3.59
CA LYS A 71 20.13 -12.42 3.88
C LYS A 71 19.44 -11.62 5.01
N PRO A 72 20.21 -11.11 6.00
CA PRO A 72 19.66 -10.25 7.05
C PRO A 72 19.34 -8.83 6.56
N LEU A 73 20.02 -8.39 5.51
CA LEU A 73 19.80 -7.14 4.79
C LEU A 73 20.00 -7.38 3.29
N GLU A 74 19.20 -6.73 2.48
CA GLU A 74 19.34 -6.66 1.02
C GLU A 74 19.73 -5.24 0.60
N SER A 75 19.92 -5.00 -0.69
CA SER A 75 20.19 -3.65 -1.19
C SER A 75 19.09 -2.67 -0.77
N GLU A 76 19.49 -1.42 -0.50
CA GLU A 76 18.56 -0.35 -0.10
C GLU A 76 17.81 0.20 -1.31
N LEU A 77 16.50 -0.04 -1.37
CA LEU A 77 15.66 0.28 -2.52
C LEU A 77 14.59 1.33 -2.17
N TRP A 78 13.90 1.14 -1.04
CA TRP A 78 12.64 1.84 -0.77
C TRP A 78 12.83 3.03 0.18
N ALA A 79 12.38 4.21 -0.25
CA ALA A 79 12.36 5.44 0.56
C ALA A 79 11.22 5.46 1.59
N GLY A 80 10.21 4.61 1.39
CA GLY A 80 9.07 4.40 2.26
C GLY A 80 8.23 3.23 1.74
N CYS A 81 7.33 2.71 2.56
CA CYS A 81 6.40 1.67 2.12
C CYS A 81 5.01 1.86 2.73
N VAL A 82 3.98 1.68 1.92
CA VAL A 82 2.59 1.46 2.36
C VAL A 82 2.28 -0.03 2.17
N ASP A 83 2.18 -0.77 3.27
CA ASP A 83 1.99 -2.22 3.25
C ASP A 83 0.54 -2.61 3.57
N ALA A 84 -0.15 -3.19 2.59
CA ALA A 84 -1.49 -3.75 2.72
C ALA A 84 -1.50 -5.29 2.80
N VAL A 85 -0.33 -5.94 2.85
CA VAL A 85 -0.20 -7.39 2.66
C VAL A 85 0.32 -8.11 3.90
N ALA A 86 1.32 -7.58 4.63
CA ALA A 86 2.05 -8.29 5.68
C ALA A 86 2.72 -9.59 5.19
N GLY A 87 2.71 -10.65 6.00
CA GLY A 87 3.27 -11.95 5.63
C GLY A 87 4.78 -11.95 5.39
N ALA A 88 5.24 -12.92 4.60
CA ALA A 88 6.61 -13.01 4.11
C ALA A 88 7.03 -11.78 3.27
N MET A 89 6.08 -11.15 2.58
CA MET A 89 6.33 -9.94 1.78
C MET A 89 6.84 -8.81 2.66
N LEU A 90 6.14 -8.48 3.74
CA LEU A 90 6.59 -7.43 4.68
C LEU A 90 7.95 -7.78 5.30
N GLY A 91 8.17 -9.04 5.66
CA GLY A 91 9.46 -9.51 6.17
C GLY A 91 10.62 -9.26 5.18
N ARG A 92 10.38 -9.42 3.88
CA ARG A 92 11.38 -9.12 2.84
C ARG A 92 11.51 -7.62 2.57
N VAL A 93 10.41 -6.88 2.50
CA VAL A 93 10.39 -5.43 2.30
C VAL A 93 11.23 -4.72 3.37
N LEU A 94 11.09 -5.11 4.64
CA LEU A 94 11.89 -4.54 5.74
C LEU A 94 13.40 -4.63 5.49
N LYS A 95 13.89 -5.70 4.84
CA LYS A 95 15.32 -5.90 4.52
C LYS A 95 15.81 -5.03 3.36
N GLN A 96 14.91 -4.43 2.60
CA GLN A 96 15.18 -3.58 1.42
C GLN A 96 14.95 -2.10 1.68
N MET A 97 14.44 -1.72 2.85
CA MET A 97 14.25 -0.32 3.23
C MET A 97 15.59 0.43 3.28
N LYS A 98 15.58 1.67 2.79
CA LYS A 98 16.71 2.60 2.92
C LYS A 98 16.92 3.00 4.38
N TYR A 99 18.14 3.43 4.71
CA TYR A 99 18.48 3.95 6.02
C TYR A 99 17.51 5.06 6.49
N GLY A 100 17.02 4.94 7.73
CA GLY A 100 16.15 5.90 8.40
C GLY A 100 14.71 5.96 7.90
N THR A 101 14.29 5.02 7.05
CA THR A 101 12.96 5.07 6.40
C THR A 101 11.91 4.23 7.12
N SER A 102 10.65 4.40 6.73
CA SER A 102 9.51 3.86 7.46
C SER A 102 8.60 3.02 6.57
N VAL A 103 8.00 1.99 7.17
CA VAL A 103 6.90 1.20 6.59
C VAL A 103 5.63 1.49 7.38
N ALA A 104 4.55 1.85 6.68
CA ALA A 104 3.21 1.95 7.25
C ALA A 104 2.46 0.63 7.03
N ALA A 105 2.27 -0.15 8.09
CA ALA A 105 1.61 -1.45 8.05
C ALA A 105 0.09 -1.30 8.30
N ILE A 106 -0.72 -1.68 7.31
CA ILE A 106 -2.17 -1.41 7.27
C ILE A 106 -2.98 -2.70 7.09
N GLY A 107 -2.45 -3.69 6.37
CA GLY A 107 -3.22 -4.87 5.96
C GLY A 107 -2.53 -6.19 6.24
N LEU A 108 -3.31 -7.27 6.21
CA LEU A 108 -2.88 -8.65 6.48
C LEU A 108 -3.33 -9.65 5.42
N ALA A 109 -3.55 -9.18 4.19
CA ALA A 109 -4.05 -10.01 3.09
C ALA A 109 -3.14 -11.21 2.75
N GLY A 110 -1.85 -11.12 3.09
CA GLY A 110 -0.85 -12.19 2.97
C GLY A 110 -0.60 -12.98 4.27
N GLY A 111 -1.38 -12.75 5.33
CA GLY A 111 -1.26 -13.42 6.63
C GLY A 111 -0.83 -12.48 7.76
N ALA A 112 -1.21 -12.83 9.00
CA ALA A 112 -0.98 -11.99 10.18
C ALA A 112 0.46 -12.05 10.73
N ALA A 113 1.23 -13.08 10.38
CA ALA A 113 2.61 -13.23 10.83
C ALA A 113 3.56 -12.45 9.91
N ILE A 114 4.56 -11.77 10.47
CA ILE A 114 5.65 -11.16 9.69
C ILE A 114 6.76 -12.20 9.55
N GLU A 115 6.63 -13.08 8.55
CA GLU A 115 7.55 -14.19 8.35
C GLU A 115 8.94 -13.71 7.92
N GLY A 116 9.98 -14.29 8.53
CA GLY A 116 11.37 -13.93 8.20
C GLY A 116 11.78 -12.52 8.65
N ALA A 117 10.99 -11.86 9.51
CA ALA A 117 11.35 -10.62 10.17
C ALA A 117 12.62 -10.81 11.01
N LEU A 118 13.56 -9.89 10.84
CA LEU A 118 14.81 -9.84 11.60
C LEU A 118 14.94 -8.47 12.25
N ILE A 119 15.66 -8.41 13.37
CA ILE A 119 15.94 -7.13 14.03
C ILE A 119 16.91 -6.26 13.23
N THR A 120 17.67 -6.85 12.30
CA THR A 120 18.77 -6.20 11.57
C THR A 120 18.39 -4.92 10.81
N PRO A 121 17.23 -4.80 10.12
CA PRO A 121 16.86 -3.53 9.49
C PRO A 121 16.61 -2.42 10.51
N PHE A 122 16.08 -2.75 11.68
CA PHE A 122 15.79 -1.78 12.73
C PHE A 122 17.07 -1.24 13.37
N ILE A 123 17.98 -2.13 13.79
CA ILE A 123 19.18 -1.70 14.54
C ILE A 123 20.34 -1.24 13.64
N LEU A 124 20.42 -1.69 12.39
CA LEU A 124 21.53 -1.32 11.48
C LEU A 124 21.13 -0.23 10.49
N ARG A 125 19.84 -0.10 10.16
CA ARG A 125 19.34 0.91 9.23
C ARG A 125 18.33 1.88 9.85
N GLY A 126 17.97 1.75 11.13
CA GLY A 126 17.01 2.66 11.76
C GLY A 126 15.62 2.61 11.09
N VAL A 127 15.24 1.46 10.52
CA VAL A 127 13.96 1.29 9.85
C VAL A 127 12.83 1.33 10.88
N ASN A 128 11.74 2.04 10.59
CA ASN A 128 10.56 2.07 11.43
C ASN A 128 9.43 1.19 10.85
N LEU A 129 8.73 0.46 11.72
CA LEU A 129 7.48 -0.21 11.38
C LEU A 129 6.34 0.47 12.13
N LEU A 130 5.49 1.18 11.40
CA LEU A 130 4.41 2.01 11.93
C LEU A 130 3.08 1.28 11.76
N GLY A 131 2.48 0.84 12.87
CA GLY A 131 1.14 0.25 12.85
C GLY A 131 0.06 1.31 12.59
N ILE A 132 -0.80 1.08 11.60
CA ILE A 132 -1.87 1.99 11.23
C ILE A 132 -3.22 1.37 11.58
N ASP A 133 -3.86 1.90 12.62
CA ASP A 133 -5.26 1.62 12.94
C ASP A 133 -6.15 2.74 12.40
N SER A 134 -7.24 2.41 11.71
CA SER A 134 -8.26 3.36 11.27
C SER A 134 -9.50 3.39 12.18
N VAL A 135 -9.67 2.35 13.00
CA VAL A 135 -10.89 2.09 13.78
C VAL A 135 -10.99 3.05 14.95
N MET A 136 -9.91 3.28 15.69
CA MET A 136 -9.90 4.10 16.91
C MET A 136 -9.27 5.48 16.72
N GLN A 137 -9.11 5.94 15.47
CA GLN A 137 -8.53 7.25 15.19
C GLN A 137 -9.29 8.39 15.92
N PRO A 138 -8.58 9.29 16.64
CA PRO A 138 -9.20 10.45 17.26
C PRO A 138 -9.88 11.35 16.24
N TYR A 139 -10.95 12.04 16.65
CA TYR A 139 -11.73 12.93 15.79
C TYR A 139 -10.86 13.93 15.00
N ALA A 140 -9.99 14.67 15.69
CA ALA A 140 -9.14 15.67 15.06
C ALA A 140 -8.23 15.07 13.97
N ASN A 141 -7.77 13.82 14.15
CA ASN A 141 -6.96 13.15 13.14
C ASN A 141 -7.79 12.65 11.95
N ARG A 142 -9.04 12.22 12.20
CA ARG A 142 -9.98 11.87 11.11
C ARG A 142 -10.26 13.07 10.23
N VAL A 143 -10.57 14.23 10.81
CA VAL A 143 -10.84 15.46 10.06
C VAL A 143 -9.63 15.84 9.22
N ARG A 144 -8.44 15.89 9.83
CA ARG A 144 -7.19 16.16 9.11
C ARG A 144 -6.95 15.20 7.93
N ALA A 145 -7.20 13.90 8.13
CA ALA A 145 -7.04 12.91 7.06
C ALA A 145 -8.04 13.12 5.92
N TRP A 146 -9.29 13.45 6.22
CA TRP A 146 -10.31 13.74 5.21
C TRP A 146 -10.02 15.03 4.44
N GLU A 147 -9.55 16.08 5.11
CA GLU A 147 -9.10 17.33 4.46
C GLU A 147 -7.95 17.06 3.48
N ARG A 148 -6.96 16.26 3.91
CA ARG A 148 -5.86 15.83 3.05
C ARG A 148 -6.33 14.99 1.87
N ILE A 149 -7.27 14.05 2.07
CA ILE A 149 -7.84 13.26 0.96
C ILE A 149 -8.51 14.19 -0.06
N ALA A 150 -9.32 15.15 0.40
CA ALA A 150 -10.02 16.08 -0.49
C ALA A 150 -9.06 16.99 -1.27
N ALA A 151 -7.93 17.38 -0.66
CA ALA A 151 -6.92 18.23 -1.30
C ALA A 151 -6.00 17.44 -2.25
N ASP A 152 -5.59 16.23 -1.86
CA ASP A 152 -4.46 15.53 -2.46
C ASP A 152 -4.85 14.35 -3.35
N LEU A 153 -6.08 13.83 -3.28
CA LEU A 153 -6.53 12.74 -4.14
C LEU A 153 -7.21 13.30 -5.39
N PRO A 154 -6.63 13.16 -6.60
CA PRO A 154 -7.28 13.67 -7.80
C PRO A 154 -8.58 12.90 -8.08
N MET A 155 -9.67 13.64 -8.32
CA MET A 155 -11.01 13.05 -8.48
C MET A 155 -11.11 12.14 -9.72
N ASP A 156 -10.41 12.46 -10.81
CA ASP A 156 -10.34 11.61 -12.00
C ASP A 156 -9.69 10.25 -11.69
N LYS A 157 -8.67 10.24 -10.82
CA LYS A 157 -8.02 9.01 -10.36
C LYS A 157 -8.93 8.22 -9.44
N LEU A 158 -9.64 8.87 -8.53
CA LEU A 158 -10.61 8.20 -7.67
C LEU A 158 -11.72 7.53 -8.50
N GLU A 159 -12.28 8.26 -9.46
CA GLU A 159 -13.33 7.74 -10.36
C GLU A 159 -12.85 6.51 -11.13
N ALA A 160 -11.61 6.52 -11.62
CA ALA A 160 -11.02 5.37 -12.31
C ALA A 160 -10.87 4.10 -11.44
N MET A 161 -10.95 4.23 -10.10
CA MET A 161 -10.94 3.10 -9.17
C MET A 161 -12.35 2.54 -8.90
N VAL A 162 -13.41 3.29 -9.20
CA VAL A 162 -14.78 2.98 -8.79
C VAL A 162 -15.32 1.77 -9.56
N GLN A 163 -15.93 0.85 -8.82
CA GLN A 163 -16.73 -0.26 -9.32
C GLN A 163 -18.15 -0.13 -8.74
N PRO A 164 -19.15 0.26 -9.54
CA PRO A 164 -20.53 0.33 -9.08
C PRO A 164 -21.04 -1.05 -8.66
N ALA A 165 -21.86 -1.08 -7.61
CA ALA A 165 -22.54 -2.27 -7.12
C ALA A 165 -23.85 -1.90 -6.42
N VAL A 166 -24.70 -2.90 -6.19
CA VAL A 166 -25.93 -2.77 -5.39
C VAL A 166 -25.92 -3.77 -4.21
N LEU A 167 -26.91 -3.68 -3.32
CA LEU A 167 -26.97 -4.53 -2.12
C LEU A 167 -26.98 -6.04 -2.43
N THR A 168 -27.58 -6.46 -3.55
CA THR A 168 -27.64 -7.87 -3.95
C THR A 168 -26.29 -8.44 -4.39
N ASP A 169 -25.32 -7.60 -4.75
CA ASP A 169 -23.99 -8.05 -5.18
C ASP A 169 -23.06 -8.38 -4.00
N LEU A 170 -23.40 -7.88 -2.81
CA LEU A 170 -22.54 -7.93 -1.61
C LEU A 170 -22.06 -9.34 -1.23
N PRO A 171 -22.89 -10.41 -1.28
CA PRO A 171 -22.41 -11.75 -0.94
C PRO A 171 -21.27 -12.22 -1.85
N GLN A 172 -21.37 -11.97 -3.16
CA GLN A 172 -20.34 -12.35 -4.12
C GLN A 172 -19.10 -11.46 -3.99
N LEU A 173 -19.28 -10.14 -3.87
CA LEU A 173 -18.19 -9.19 -3.69
C LEU A 173 -17.41 -9.44 -2.39
N GLY A 174 -18.10 -9.85 -1.31
CA GLY A 174 -17.48 -10.28 -0.07
C GLY A 174 -16.61 -11.52 -0.23
N ALA A 175 -17.07 -12.52 -0.99
CA ALA A 175 -16.25 -13.69 -1.31
C ALA A 175 -15.04 -13.35 -2.21
N ASP A 176 -15.22 -12.44 -3.16
CA ASP A 176 -14.19 -12.05 -4.11
C ASP A 176 -13.10 -11.18 -3.48
N ILE A 177 -13.45 -10.27 -2.56
CA ILE A 177 -12.45 -9.42 -1.90
C ILE A 177 -11.52 -10.24 -1.00
N LEU A 178 -12.05 -11.26 -0.30
CA LEU A 178 -11.24 -12.17 0.52
C LEU A 178 -10.28 -13.03 -0.32
N LYS A 179 -10.62 -13.28 -1.59
CA LYS A 179 -9.77 -13.99 -2.56
C LYS A 179 -8.84 -13.04 -3.34
N GLY A 180 -8.83 -11.75 -3.01
CA GLY A 180 -8.02 -10.74 -3.71
C GLY A 180 -8.44 -10.48 -5.15
N ARG A 181 -9.70 -10.77 -5.50
CA ARG A 181 -10.24 -10.64 -6.87
C ARG A 181 -10.84 -9.27 -7.17
N VAL A 182 -11.17 -8.48 -6.14
CA VAL A 182 -11.61 -7.09 -6.31
C VAL A 182 -10.43 -6.19 -6.72
N LYS A 183 -10.67 -5.29 -7.66
CA LYS A 183 -9.71 -4.25 -8.11
C LYS A 183 -10.30 -2.90 -7.75
N GLY A 184 -9.48 -1.96 -7.27
CA GLY A 184 -9.95 -0.61 -6.94
C GLY A 184 -10.94 -0.60 -5.78
N ARG A 185 -12.03 0.15 -5.93
CA ARG A 185 -12.98 0.51 -4.87
C ARG A 185 -14.42 0.23 -5.31
N VAL A 186 -15.10 -0.68 -4.63
CA VAL A 186 -16.53 -0.87 -4.80
C VAL A 186 -17.28 0.31 -4.18
N VAL A 187 -18.24 0.87 -4.91
CA VAL A 187 -19.20 1.87 -4.43
C VAL A 187 -20.58 1.25 -4.55
N VAL A 188 -21.24 1.08 -3.40
CA VAL A 188 -22.55 0.41 -3.32
C VAL A 188 -23.62 1.48 -3.27
N ASP A 189 -24.50 1.51 -4.26
CA ASP A 189 -25.73 2.28 -4.18
C ASP A 189 -26.74 1.50 -3.32
N VAL A 190 -27.10 2.08 -2.18
CA VAL A 190 -28.03 1.49 -1.22
C VAL A 190 -29.49 1.79 -1.53
N ASN A 191 -29.76 2.62 -2.56
CA ASN A 191 -31.09 3.05 -2.98
C ASN A 191 -31.43 2.71 -4.44
N ALA A 192 -30.58 1.92 -5.11
CA ALA A 192 -30.77 1.49 -6.51
C ALA A 192 -31.95 0.55 -6.71
#